data_AF-A0A0V0QMF0-F1
#
_entry.id   AF-A0A0V0QMF0-F1
#
_cell.length_a   1.000
_cell.length_b   1.000
_cell.length_c   1.000
_cell.angle_alpha   90.00
_cell.angle_beta   90.00
_cell.angle_gamma   90.00
#
_symmetry.space_group_name_H-M   'P 1'
#
loop_
_entity.id
_entity.type
_entity.pdbx_description
1 polymer ?
#
loop_
_entity_poly.entity_id
_entity_poly.type
_entity_poly.pdbx_seq_one_letter_code
_entity_poly.pdbx_strand_id
1 'polypeptide(L)'
;MQENNIINIKYKNQQINDKQQYKQQNLPKYVNWSEKGYVNPIQDQGVCGSSWAFAAVSQLESLYAIKNQNLIKLSEQQLISCAPLPNLGCLGGNSLYAFEYTKKHGIMLELDYPYAQKSSNTFCLNFGQFS
;
A
#
# COMPACT_ATOMS: atom_id res chain seq x y z
N MET A 1 -10.83 -25.89 3.08
CA MET A 1 -10.79 -24.91 1.97
C MET A 1 -10.47 -23.57 2.62
N GLN A 2 -9.34 -22.98 2.24
CA GLN A 2 -8.62 -21.95 3.01
C GLN A 2 -9.36 -20.61 2.96
N GLU A 3 -9.55 -20.00 4.13
CA GLU A 3 -10.18 -18.69 4.30
C GLU A 3 -9.21 -17.58 3.85
N ASN A 4 -9.70 -16.68 3.01
CA ASN A 4 -8.94 -15.60 2.39
C ASN A 4 -8.53 -14.53 3.42
N ASN A 5 -7.22 -14.28 3.50
CA ASN A 5 -6.56 -13.29 4.37
C ASN A 5 -6.85 -11.84 3.94
N ILE A 6 -8.04 -11.32 4.24
CA ILE A 6 -8.35 -9.90 4.06
C ILE A 6 -7.73 -9.10 5.23
N ILE A 7 -6.68 -8.32 4.93
CA ILE A 7 -6.00 -7.47 5.90
C ILE A 7 -6.85 -6.21 6.15
N ASN A 8 -7.68 -6.25 7.20
CA ASN A 8 -8.45 -5.08 7.65
C ASN A 8 -7.57 -4.12 8.48
N ILE A 9 -7.06 -3.06 7.86
CA ILE A 9 -6.32 -2.01 8.56
C ILE A 9 -7.31 -1.00 9.16
N LYS A 10 -7.70 -1.22 10.42
CA LYS A 10 -8.45 -0.22 11.20
C LYS A 10 -7.53 0.92 11.63
N TYR A 11 -7.63 2.07 10.97
CA TYR A 11 -7.03 3.32 11.44
C TYR A 11 -7.99 4.03 12.39
N LYS A 12 -7.51 4.41 13.59
CA LYS A 12 -8.25 5.28 14.51
C LYS A 12 -8.17 6.72 13.99
N ASN A 13 -9.31 7.28 13.56
CA ASN A 13 -9.41 8.71 13.25
C ASN A 13 -9.27 9.51 14.55
N GLN A 14 -8.15 10.20 14.73
CA GLN A 14 -8.02 11.25 15.74
C GLN A 14 -7.98 12.60 15.02
N GLN A 15 -8.91 13.47 15.40
CA GLN A 15 -8.98 14.86 14.95
C GLN A 15 -7.71 15.58 15.42
N ILE A 16 -6.90 16.08 14.48
CA ILE A 16 -5.68 16.82 14.79
C ILE A 16 -6.09 18.25 15.15
N ASN A 17 -6.15 18.55 16.44
CA ASN A 17 -6.16 19.93 16.93
C ASN A 17 -4.70 20.45 16.91
N ASP A 18 -4.47 21.60 16.26
CA ASP A 18 -3.17 22.25 16.01
C ASP A 18 -2.33 22.65 17.25
N LYS A 19 -2.62 22.10 18.43
CA LYS A 19 -1.88 22.31 19.68
C LYS A 19 -1.56 21.02 20.43
N GLN A 20 -1.43 19.88 19.74
CA GLN A 20 -0.79 18.72 20.33
C GLN A 20 0.73 18.93 20.34
N GLN A 21 1.24 19.47 21.44
CA GLN A 21 2.65 19.41 21.79
C GLN A 21 3.06 17.93 21.74
N TYR A 22 3.70 17.50 20.65
CA TYR A 22 4.28 16.16 20.54
C TYR A 22 5.23 16.00 21.73
N LYS A 23 4.82 15.20 22.71
CA LYS A 23 5.68 14.82 23.82
C LYS A 23 6.83 14.06 23.15
N GLN A 24 7.98 14.71 22.96
CA GLN A 24 9.19 14.10 22.42
C GLN A 24 9.65 13.02 23.41
N GLN A 25 9.00 11.86 23.38
CA GLN A 25 9.38 10.74 24.20
C GLN A 25 10.51 10.01 23.49
N ASN A 26 11.69 9.98 24.12
CA ASN A 26 12.81 9.07 23.90
C ASN A 26 12.85 8.38 22.53
N LEU A 27 12.87 9.17 21.45
CA LEU A 27 12.99 8.61 20.11
C LEU A 27 14.42 8.08 19.94
N PRO A 28 14.59 6.94 19.24
CA PRO A 28 15.93 6.47 18.89
C PRO A 28 16.64 7.52 18.02
N LYS A 29 17.95 7.66 18.20
CA LYS A 29 18.78 8.56 17.38
C LYS A 29 18.78 8.19 15.90
N TYR A 30 18.62 6.89 15.59
CA TYR A 30 18.62 6.34 14.24
C TYR A 30 17.61 5.20 14.15
N VAL A 31 16.91 5.10 13.01
CA VAL A 31 16.03 3.98 12.68
C VAL A 31 16.28 3.58 11.25
N ASN A 32 16.62 2.30 11.05
CA ASN A 32 16.62 1.66 9.75
C ASN A 32 15.59 0.53 9.77
N TRP A 33 14.48 0.71 9.04
CA TRP A 33 13.41 -0.28 8.98
C TRP A 33 13.80 -1.51 8.14
N SER A 34 14.72 -1.34 7.18
CA SER A 34 15.23 -2.42 6.35
C SER A 34 16.10 -3.38 7.15
N GLU A 35 17.00 -2.86 8.00
CA GLU A 35 17.80 -3.67 8.94
C GLU A 35 16.94 -4.43 9.96
N LYS A 36 15.74 -3.92 10.24
CA LYS A 36 14.75 -4.57 11.12
C LYS A 36 13.93 -5.64 10.39
N GLY A 37 14.14 -5.85 9.09
CA GLY A 37 13.39 -6.83 8.29
C GLY A 37 11.95 -6.40 7.97
N TYR A 38 11.64 -5.10 8.02
CA TYR A 38 10.29 -4.59 7.76
C TYR A 38 10.17 -3.87 6.41
N VAL A 39 11.14 -4.03 5.52
CA VAL A 39 11.10 -3.44 4.17
C VAL A 39 11.46 -4.56 3.18
N ASN A 40 10.64 -4.72 2.14
CA ASN A 40 10.92 -5.67 1.06
C ASN A 40 12.18 -5.29 0.28
N PRO A 41 12.77 -6.24 -0.47
CA PRO A 41 13.83 -5.93 -1.42
C PRO A 41 13.44 -4.78 -2.35
N ILE A 42 14.46 -4.09 -2.88
CA ILE A 42 14.28 -3.01 -3.85
C ILE A 42 13.47 -3.51 -5.05
N GLN A 43 12.48 -2.74 -5.45
CA GLN A 43 11.59 -3.04 -6.57
C GLN A 43 11.88 -2.10 -7.76
N ASP A 44 11.50 -2.50 -8.98
CA ASP A 44 11.71 -1.72 -10.20
C ASP A 44 10.38 -1.41 -10.90
N GLN A 45 10.02 -0.12 -10.97
CA GLN A 45 8.83 0.34 -11.67
C GLN A 45 8.98 0.32 -13.20
N GLY A 46 10.20 0.18 -13.72
CA GLY A 46 10.48 0.23 -15.15
C GLY A 46 10.06 1.56 -15.79
N VAL A 47 9.51 1.49 -17.00
CA VAL A 47 9.12 2.67 -17.80
C VAL A 47 7.75 3.26 -17.42
N CYS A 48 7.02 2.64 -16.50
CA CYS A 48 5.71 3.09 -16.07
C CYS A 48 5.85 4.19 -15.01
N GLY A 49 5.09 5.28 -15.11
CA GLY A 49 4.99 6.35 -14.11
C GLY A 49 4.21 5.93 -12.86
N SER A 50 4.54 4.77 -12.28
CA SER A 50 3.82 4.11 -11.19
C SER A 50 4.44 4.32 -9.81
N SER A 51 5.44 5.21 -9.67
CA SER A 51 6.13 5.48 -8.38
C SER A 51 5.17 5.75 -7.22
N TRP A 52 4.03 6.38 -7.50
CA TRP A 52 2.96 6.64 -6.54
C TRP A 52 2.36 5.35 -5.93
N ALA A 53 2.21 4.30 -6.74
CA ALA A 53 1.71 2.99 -6.32
C ALA A 53 2.78 2.24 -5.52
N PHE A 54 4.04 2.24 -5.98
CA PHE A 54 5.17 1.64 -5.27
C PHE A 54 5.40 2.28 -3.88
N ALA A 55 5.31 3.61 -3.80
CA ALA A 55 5.40 4.33 -2.53
C ALA A 55 4.26 3.97 -1.57
N ALA A 56 3.04 3.79 -2.08
CA ALA A 56 1.91 3.37 -1.26
C ALA A 56 2.07 1.91 -0.78
N VAL A 57 2.40 1.01 -1.70
CA VAL A 57 2.59 -0.42 -1.39
C VAL A 57 3.71 -0.63 -0.38
N SER A 58 4.90 -0.07 -0.60
CA SER A 58 6.03 -0.22 0.33
C SER A 58 5.72 0.26 1.74
N GLN A 59 4.94 1.35 1.88
CA GLN A 59 4.47 1.80 3.20
C GLN A 59 3.49 0.80 3.82
N LEU A 60 2.50 0.30 3.07
CA LEU A 60 1.52 -0.67 3.57
C LEU A 60 2.18 -1.99 4.00
N GLU A 61 3.13 -2.48 3.21
CA GLU A 61 3.94 -3.67 3.53
C GLU A 61 4.74 -3.45 4.83
N SER A 62 5.40 -2.30 4.97
CA SER A 62 6.18 -1.97 6.17
C SER A 62 5.31 -1.86 7.41
N LEU A 63 4.16 -1.19 7.30
CA LEU A 63 3.19 -1.08 8.40
C LEU A 63 2.64 -2.45 8.80
N TYR A 64 2.35 -3.30 7.82
CA TYR A 64 1.91 -4.67 8.08
C TYR A 64 3.01 -5.48 8.78
N ALA A 65 4.26 -5.39 8.33
CA ALA A 65 5.39 -6.08 8.93
C ALA A 65 5.64 -5.63 10.37
N ILE A 66 5.64 -4.32 10.65
CA ILE A 66 5.78 -3.77 12.01
C ILE A 66 4.70 -4.32 12.95
N LYS A 67 3.45 -4.38 12.46
CA LYS A 67 2.31 -4.80 13.28
C LYS A 67 2.25 -6.31 13.51
N ASN A 68 2.56 -7.10 12.48
CA ASN A 68 2.29 -8.54 12.46
C ASN A 68 3.57 -9.39 12.51
N GLN A 69 4.76 -8.77 12.50
CA GLN A 69 6.05 -9.46 12.46
C GLN A 69 6.18 -10.38 11.24
N ASN A 70 5.53 -10.02 10.13
CA ASN A 70 5.51 -10.78 8.89
C ASN A 70 5.65 -9.84 7.70
N LEU A 71 6.71 -10.00 6.92
CA LEU A 71 6.96 -9.22 5.71
C LEU A 71 6.28 -9.90 4.51
N ILE A 72 5.31 -9.21 3.91
CA ILE A 72 4.57 -9.68 2.73
C ILE A 72 4.82 -8.77 1.55
N LYS A 73 4.62 -9.28 0.34
CA LYS A 73 4.64 -8.49 -0.90
C LYS A 73 3.22 -8.27 -1.40
N LEU A 74 2.81 -7.01 -1.51
CA LEU A 74 1.50 -6.57 -2.02
C LEU A 74 1.62 -6.12 -3.48
N SER A 75 0.50 -6.16 -4.20
CA SER A 75 0.43 -5.86 -5.63
C SER A 75 0.40 -4.35 -5.91
N GLU A 76 1.48 -3.81 -6.47
CA GLU A 76 1.46 -2.48 -7.09
C GLU A 76 0.51 -2.43 -8.29
N GLN A 77 0.40 -3.53 -9.02
CA GLN A 77 -0.42 -3.61 -10.22
C GLN A 77 -1.90 -3.36 -9.93
N GLN A 78 -2.42 -3.84 -8.80
CA GLN A 78 -3.82 -3.56 -8.43
C GLN A 78 -4.07 -2.06 -8.33
N LEU A 79 -3.18 -1.29 -7.70
CA LEU A 79 -3.34 0.16 -7.60
C LEU A 79 -3.28 0.81 -8.98
N ILE A 80 -2.27 0.47 -9.78
CA ILE A 80 -2.10 1.01 -11.14
C ILE A 80 -3.30 0.73 -12.02
N SER A 81 -3.93 -0.42 -11.82
CA SER A 81 -5.07 -0.90 -12.59
C SER A 81 -6.39 -0.27 -12.12
N CYS A 82 -6.58 -0.18 -10.80
CA CYS A 82 -7.91 -0.06 -10.19
C CYS A 82 -8.11 1.19 -9.33
N ALA A 83 -7.04 1.85 -8.89
CA ALA A 83 -7.21 3.07 -8.10
C ALA A 83 -7.86 4.15 -9.00
N PRO A 84 -8.99 4.74 -8.58
CA PRO A 84 -9.71 5.68 -9.42
C PRO A 84 -8.97 7.01 -9.54
N LEU A 85 -9.54 7.91 -10.35
CA LEU A 85 -9.07 9.29 -10.45
C LEU A 85 -8.89 9.95 -9.07
N PRO A 86 -7.84 10.76 -8.89
CA PRO A 86 -6.94 11.28 -9.94
C PRO A 86 -5.73 10.38 -10.26
N ASN A 87 -5.70 9.12 -9.83
CA ASN A 87 -4.66 8.18 -10.26
C ASN A 87 -4.91 7.72 -11.70
N LEU A 88 -3.87 7.79 -12.54
CA LEU A 88 -3.95 7.55 -13.99
C LEU A 88 -3.04 6.40 -14.43
N GLY A 89 -2.85 5.41 -13.55
CA GLY A 89 -1.97 4.28 -13.78
C GLY A 89 -0.53 4.72 -14.07
N CYS A 90 0.00 4.37 -15.24
CA CYS A 90 1.36 4.74 -15.67
C CYS A 90 1.53 6.22 -16.03
N LEU A 91 0.47 7.02 -16.10
CA LEU A 91 0.58 8.47 -16.34
C LEU A 91 0.85 9.26 -15.03
N GLY A 92 0.99 8.57 -13.90
CA GLY A 92 1.18 9.19 -12.60
C GLY A 92 -0.04 9.07 -11.70
N GLY A 93 0.15 9.53 -10.47
CA GLY A 93 -0.84 9.45 -9.41
C GLY A 93 -0.28 9.98 -8.10
N ASN A 94 -1.05 9.80 -7.03
CA ASN A 94 -0.69 10.23 -5.69
C ASN A 94 -1.06 9.14 -4.68
N SER A 95 -0.07 8.74 -3.89
CA SER A 95 -0.16 7.68 -2.89
C SER A 95 -1.28 7.90 -1.87
N LEU A 96 -1.67 9.14 -1.58
CA LEU A 96 -2.80 9.43 -0.69
C LEU A 96 -4.11 8.82 -1.20
N TYR A 97 -4.40 8.97 -2.50
CA TYR A 97 -5.61 8.36 -3.09
C TYR A 97 -5.48 6.84 -3.20
N ALA A 98 -4.25 6.34 -3.33
CA ALA A 98 -3.99 4.91 -3.26
C ALA A 98 -4.35 4.35 -1.88
N PHE A 99 -3.98 5.03 -0.80
CA PHE A 99 -4.37 4.65 0.57
C PHE A 99 -5.90 4.70 0.78
N GLU A 100 -6.57 5.72 0.24
CA GLU A 100 -8.04 5.79 0.31
C GLU A 100 -8.72 4.66 -0.46
N TYR A 101 -8.14 4.24 -1.59
CA TYR A 101 -8.60 3.06 -2.32
C TYR A 101 -8.41 1.78 -1.49
N THR A 102 -7.20 1.53 -0.97
CA THR A 102 -6.92 0.28 -0.22
C THR A 102 -7.69 0.20 1.10
N LYS A 103 -8.00 1.34 1.72
CA LYS A 103 -8.88 1.41 2.89
C LYS A 103 -10.29 0.89 2.61
N LYS A 104 -10.80 1.08 1.38
CA LYS A 104 -12.15 0.69 0.97
C LYS A 104 -12.21 -0.71 0.36
N HIS A 105 -11.18 -1.10 -0.39
CA HIS A 105 -11.21 -2.30 -1.22
C HIS A 105 -10.20 -3.37 -0.80
N GLY A 106 -9.33 -3.08 0.16
CA GLY A 106 -8.17 -3.91 0.45
C GLY A 106 -7.12 -3.85 -0.65
N ILE A 107 -6.12 -4.74 -0.55
CA ILE A 107 -5.05 -4.89 -1.53
C ILE A 107 -4.58 -6.36 -1.54
N MET A 108 -4.27 -6.85 -2.73
CA MET A 108 -3.85 -8.22 -3.01
C MET A 108 -2.36 -8.43 -2.76
N LEU A 109 -1.98 -9.71 -2.67
CA LEU A 109 -0.59 -10.11 -2.75
C LEU A 109 -0.08 -9.94 -4.19
N GLU A 110 1.23 -9.70 -4.32
CA GLU A 110 1.91 -9.66 -5.61
C GLU A 110 1.78 -10.98 -6.39
N LEU A 111 1.71 -12.12 -5.68
CA LEU A 111 1.51 -13.42 -6.31
C LEU A 111 0.14 -13.56 -7.00
N ASP A 112 -0.89 -12.88 -6.48
CA ASP A 112 -2.25 -12.97 -7.01
C ASP A 112 -2.46 -12.00 -8.18
N TYR A 113 -1.77 -10.85 -8.16
CA TYR A 113 -1.81 -9.88 -9.26
C TYR A 113 -0.43 -9.26 -9.53
N PRO A 114 0.44 -9.93 -10.30
CA PRO A 114 1.82 -9.51 -10.51
C PRO A 114 1.97 -8.20 -11.28
N TYR A 115 3.09 -7.52 -11.05
CA TYR A 115 3.45 -6.30 -11.75
C TYR A 115 3.66 -6.50 -13.25
N ALA A 116 2.93 -5.71 -14.06
CA ALA A 116 2.92 -5.81 -15.51
C ALA A 116 3.47 -4.55 -16.23
N GLN A 117 3.96 -3.56 -15.48
CA GLN A 117 4.55 -2.32 -16.03
C GLN A 117 3.64 -1.53 -16.99
N LYS A 118 2.32 -1.70 -16.90
CA LYS A 118 1.35 -1.03 -17.78
C LYS A 118 0.03 -0.73 -17.08
N SER A 119 -0.64 0.32 -17.55
CA SER A 119 -2.05 0.56 -17.20
C SER A 119 -2.91 -0.53 -17.85
N SER A 120 -3.67 -1.26 -17.03
CA SER A 120 -4.62 -2.28 -17.48
C SER A 120 -5.77 -2.30 -16.50
N ASN A 121 -7.02 -2.21 -16.95
CA ASN A 121 -8.20 -2.24 -16.07
C ASN A 121 -8.91 -3.60 -16.06
N THR A 122 -8.40 -4.60 -16.79
CA THR A 122 -9.05 -5.89 -17.04
C THR A 122 -9.50 -6.59 -15.75
N PHE A 123 -8.69 -6.50 -14.69
CA PHE A 123 -8.94 -7.19 -13.44
C PHE A 123 -9.92 -6.44 -12.52
N CYS A 124 -10.01 -5.11 -12.65
CA CYS A 124 -10.76 -4.25 -11.73
C CYS A 124 -12.27 -4.37 -11.88
N LEU A 125 -12.74 -4.78 -13.06
CA LEU A 125 -14.16 -4.92 -13.38
C LEU A 125 -14.86 -6.04 -12.59
N ASN A 126 -14.10 -6.91 -11.91
CA ASN A 126 -14.63 -8.06 -11.18
C ASN A 126 -14.62 -7.91 -9.64
N PHE A 127 -14.13 -6.79 -9.09
CA PHE A 127 -14.01 -6.58 -7.62
C PHE A 127 -15.29 -6.09 -6.93
N GLY A 128 -16.41 -6.01 -7.64
CA GLY A 128 -17.69 -5.52 -7.12
C GLY A 128 -18.61 -6.58 -6.47
N GLN A 129 -18.16 -7.81 -6.20
CA GLN A 129 -19.04 -8.90 -5.75
C GLN A 129 -18.58 -9.70 -4.52
N PHE A 130 -17.63 -9.19 -3.73
CA PHE A 130 -17.34 -9.81 -2.44
C PHE A 130 -18.01 -9.02 -1.31
N SER A 131 -19.30 -9.31 -1.13
CA SER A 131 -20.11 -8.99 0.06
C SER A 131 -20.40 -10.27 0.84
#